data_AF-A0A1H5MIL2-F1
#
_entry.id   AF-A0A1H5MIL2-F1
#
_cell.length_a   1.000
_cell.length_b   1.000
_cell.length_c   1.000
_cell.angle_alpha   90.00
_cell.angle_beta   90.00
_cell.angle_gamma   90.00
#
_symmetry.space_group_name_H-M   'P 1'
#
loop_
_entity.id
_entity.type
_entity.pdbx_description
1 polymer ?
#
loop_
_entity_poly.entity_id
_entity_poly.type
_entity_poly.pdbx_seq_one_letter_code
_entity_poly.pdbx_strand_id
1 'polypeptide(L)'
;MKWDGRTVHPETGKLIRLMHLQDERSSYMLRDEGNRVVLTAHDDTVLAETERIHGGNWVVKLPGEPSREHSRKDDAIDDILGNVALNPMNSAWPGRRPGSAPPGGERGSTLVAHAQALTLQVLAREPARADHSAGVAARALALTPTVPATERDTLVAAAWLHDIGYAAELRQSGFHPLDGAHYLRAHGWPARLCDLVAHHSGARFVAAVTGLGDQLIQFGFVEDAVSDALTAADQTTGPHGEALSLDQRLREKNDRHGSDSPTAHAHSQRVPYLRAAAGRVEHRLGLE
;
A
#
# COMPACT_ATOMS: atom_id res chain seq x y z
N MET A 1 -15.16 8.39 -27.33
CA MET A 1 -14.44 8.84 -26.11
C MET A 1 -14.86 10.24 -25.71
N LYS A 2 -14.88 10.55 -24.40
CA LYS A 2 -15.02 11.92 -23.89
C LYS A 2 -13.91 12.17 -22.88
N TRP A 3 -13.09 13.18 -23.13
CA TRP A 3 -12.10 13.69 -22.18
C TRP A 3 -12.83 14.37 -21.01
N ASP A 4 -12.46 14.05 -19.78
CA ASP A 4 -13.17 14.47 -18.56
C ASP A 4 -12.36 15.42 -17.67
N GLY A 5 -11.10 15.68 -18.02
CA GLY A 5 -10.24 16.58 -17.26
C GLY A 5 -9.18 17.31 -18.09
N ARG A 6 -8.53 18.28 -17.45
CA ARG A 6 -7.34 18.98 -17.96
C ARG A 6 -6.36 19.20 -16.81
N THR A 7 -5.07 19.10 -17.09
CA THR A 7 -4.01 19.46 -16.14
C THR A 7 -2.83 20.12 -16.88
N VAL A 8 -1.85 20.63 -16.14
CA VAL A 8 -0.62 21.20 -16.69
C VAL A 8 0.46 20.13 -16.65
N HIS A 9 1.12 19.88 -17.79
CA HIS A 9 2.23 18.94 -17.87
C HIS A 9 3.38 19.41 -16.97
N PRO A 10 3.88 18.58 -16.03
CA PRO A 10 4.81 19.01 -14.99
C PRO A 10 6.13 19.54 -15.56
N GLU A 11 6.62 18.97 -16.66
CA GLU A 11 7.90 19.39 -17.25
C GLU A 11 7.78 20.50 -18.31
N THR A 12 6.68 20.56 -19.08
CA THR A 12 6.57 21.46 -20.24
C THR A 12 5.66 22.66 -19.99
N GLY A 13 4.89 22.66 -18.89
CA GLY A 13 3.94 23.73 -18.56
C GLY A 13 2.73 23.81 -19.51
N LYS A 14 2.59 22.87 -20.45
CA LYS A 14 1.49 22.86 -21.42
C LYS A 14 0.22 22.27 -20.81
N LEU A 15 -0.93 22.80 -21.22
CA LEU A 15 -2.23 22.22 -20.85
C LEU A 15 -2.44 20.89 -21.59
N ILE A 16 -2.63 19.82 -20.85
CA ILE A 16 -2.87 18.46 -21.35
C ILE A 16 -4.27 17.99 -21.01
N ARG A 17 -4.84 17.12 -21.84
CA ARG A 17 -6.19 16.56 -21.61
C ARG A 17 -6.08 15.24 -20.88
N LEU A 18 -7.01 15.01 -19.95
CA LEU A 18 -7.12 13.79 -19.16
C LEU A 18 -8.42 13.07 -19.49
N MET A 19 -8.34 11.75 -19.51
CA MET A 19 -9.50 10.88 -19.52
C MET A 19 -9.28 9.80 -18.47
N HIS A 20 -10.16 9.75 -17.48
CA HIS A 20 -10.17 8.70 -16.49
C HIS A 20 -10.93 7.51 -17.05
N LEU A 21 -10.31 6.34 -16.99
CA LEU A 21 -10.89 5.09 -17.43
C LEU A 21 -11.00 4.20 -16.20
N GLN A 22 -12.15 3.57 -16.02
CA GLN A 22 -12.36 2.61 -14.94
C GLN A 22 -12.87 1.31 -15.54
N ASP A 23 -12.19 0.23 -15.19
CA ASP A 23 -12.65 -1.15 -15.28
C ASP A 23 -13.21 -1.56 -13.89
N GLU A 24 -13.95 -2.66 -13.81
CA GLU A 24 -14.36 -3.30 -12.55
C GLU A 24 -13.23 -3.49 -11.51
N ARG A 25 -11.95 -3.49 -11.93
CA ARG A 25 -10.79 -3.81 -11.11
C ARG A 25 -9.67 -2.76 -11.10
N SER A 26 -9.70 -1.74 -11.96
CA SER A 26 -8.57 -0.80 -12.09
C SER A 26 -8.98 0.55 -12.66
N SER A 27 -8.30 1.59 -12.19
CA SER A 27 -8.38 2.93 -12.77
C SER A 27 -7.12 3.20 -13.60
N TYR A 28 -7.35 3.78 -14.78
CA TYR A 28 -6.31 4.17 -15.71
C TYR A 28 -6.49 5.64 -16.06
N MET A 29 -5.39 6.29 -16.40
CA MET A 29 -5.37 7.67 -16.83
C MET A 29 -4.77 7.75 -18.22
N LEU A 30 -5.56 8.24 -19.17
CA LEU A 30 -5.05 8.60 -20.49
C LEU A 30 -4.71 10.10 -20.50
N ARG A 31 -3.47 10.42 -20.83
CA ARG A 31 -2.93 11.78 -20.95
C ARG A 31 -2.65 12.12 -22.39
N ASP A 32 -3.25 13.19 -22.91
CA ASP A 32 -2.93 13.71 -24.25
C ASP A 32 -2.08 14.98 -24.16
N GLU A 33 -0.84 14.86 -24.60
CA GLU A 33 0.21 15.88 -24.62
C GLU A 33 0.38 16.56 -25.99
N GLY A 34 -0.57 16.35 -26.90
CA GLY A 34 -0.58 16.90 -28.25
C GLY A 34 0.07 15.98 -29.27
N ASN A 35 1.39 15.74 -29.15
CA ASN A 35 2.16 14.85 -30.03
C ASN A 35 2.42 13.46 -29.43
N ARG A 36 2.06 13.26 -28.18
CA ARG A 36 2.15 11.99 -27.48
C ARG A 36 0.88 11.78 -26.67
N VAL A 37 0.44 10.54 -26.58
CA VAL A 37 -0.63 10.11 -25.70
C VAL A 37 -0.11 8.96 -24.88
N VAL A 38 -0.29 9.02 -23.57
CA VAL A 38 0.24 8.03 -22.63
C VAL A 38 -0.91 7.49 -21.81
N LEU A 39 -1.05 6.17 -21.79
CA LEU A 39 -1.93 5.47 -20.88
C LEU A 39 -1.11 5.01 -19.68
N THR A 40 -1.53 5.45 -18.50
CA THR A 40 -0.93 4.99 -17.25
C THR A 40 -1.93 4.30 -16.36
N ALA A 41 -1.45 3.32 -15.60
CA ALA A 41 -2.17 2.84 -14.42
C ALA A 41 -2.18 3.92 -13.32
N HIS A 42 -2.92 3.66 -12.25
CA HIS A 42 -3.00 4.55 -11.08
C HIS A 42 -1.64 4.86 -10.42
N ASP A 43 -0.66 3.97 -10.58
CA ASP A 43 0.71 4.12 -10.06
C ASP A 43 1.65 4.84 -11.04
N ASP A 44 1.10 5.53 -12.04
CA ASP A 44 1.82 6.18 -13.14
C ASP A 44 2.62 5.23 -14.06
N THR A 45 2.47 3.90 -13.91
CA THR A 45 3.10 2.94 -14.82
C THR A 45 2.55 3.14 -16.23
N VAL A 46 3.45 3.39 -17.19
CA VAL A 46 3.09 3.47 -18.62
C VAL A 46 2.72 2.09 -19.14
N LEU A 47 1.43 1.89 -19.39
CA LEU A 47 0.88 0.67 -19.95
C LEU A 47 0.97 0.68 -21.48
N ALA A 48 0.88 1.87 -22.05
CA ALA A 48 0.92 2.07 -23.49
C ALA A 48 1.23 3.54 -23.80
N GLU A 49 1.85 3.78 -24.94
CA GLU A 49 1.99 5.12 -25.46
C GLU A 49 1.80 5.14 -26.97
N THR A 50 1.36 6.29 -27.48
CA THR A 50 1.50 6.60 -28.90
C THR A 50 2.15 7.95 -29.08
N GLU A 51 3.03 8.04 -30.07
CA GLU A 51 3.79 9.24 -30.38
C GLU A 51 3.71 9.53 -31.89
N ARG A 52 3.57 10.80 -32.23
CA ARG A 52 3.54 11.26 -33.61
C ARG A 52 4.96 11.31 -34.18
N ILE A 53 5.20 10.57 -35.27
CA ILE A 53 6.49 10.48 -35.93
C ILE A 53 6.60 11.42 -37.15
N HIS A 54 7.82 11.54 -37.67
CA HIS A 54 8.11 12.27 -38.90
C HIS A 54 7.35 11.62 -40.09
N GLY A 55 6.49 12.40 -40.76
CA GLY A 55 5.53 11.88 -41.75
C GLY A 55 4.06 12.00 -41.31
N GLY A 56 3.81 12.31 -40.03
CA GLY A 56 2.48 12.64 -39.52
C GLY A 56 1.69 11.47 -38.96
N ASN A 57 2.18 10.24 -39.16
CA ASN A 57 1.64 9.02 -38.59
C ASN A 57 1.94 8.90 -37.08
N TRP A 58 1.22 8.00 -36.43
CA TRP A 58 1.25 7.73 -35.00
C TRP A 58 1.74 6.32 -34.76
N VAL A 59 2.79 6.18 -33.95
CA VAL A 59 3.34 4.87 -33.59
C VAL A 59 2.87 4.52 -32.19
N VAL A 60 2.18 3.39 -32.05
CA VAL A 60 1.77 2.78 -30.78
C VAL A 60 2.87 1.85 -30.31
N LYS A 61 3.23 1.97 -29.03
CA LYS A 61 4.18 1.08 -28.36
C LYS A 61 3.49 0.46 -27.14
N LEU A 62 3.41 -0.87 -27.14
CA LEU A 62 3.01 -1.66 -25.98
C LEU A 62 4.23 -2.42 -25.42
N PRO A 63 4.30 -2.61 -24.09
CA PRO A 63 5.33 -3.43 -23.47
C PRO A 63 5.37 -4.84 -24.06
N GLY A 64 6.53 -5.23 -24.62
CA GLY A 64 6.74 -6.59 -25.12
C GLY A 64 6.15 -6.89 -26.51
N GLU A 65 5.54 -5.91 -27.17
CA GLU A 65 4.98 -6.06 -28.51
C GLU A 65 5.73 -5.24 -29.58
N PRO A 66 5.71 -5.67 -30.85
CA PRO A 66 6.19 -4.83 -31.94
C PRO A 66 5.35 -3.57 -32.08
N SER A 67 6.01 -2.47 -32.44
CA SER A 67 5.36 -1.18 -32.66
C SER A 67 4.38 -1.25 -33.83
N ARG A 68 3.24 -0.58 -33.68
CA ARG A 68 2.19 -0.50 -34.70
C ARG A 68 1.99 0.93 -35.14
N GLU A 69 1.67 1.15 -36.41
CA GLU A 69 1.58 2.49 -36.99
C GLU A 69 0.18 2.78 -37.52
N HIS A 70 -0.32 3.97 -37.24
CA HIS A 70 -1.64 4.45 -37.63
C HIS A 70 -1.54 5.84 -38.26
N SER A 71 -2.32 6.10 -39.30
CA SER A 71 -2.32 7.40 -39.99
C SER A 71 -3.11 8.48 -39.24
N ARG A 72 -3.99 8.09 -38.30
CA ARG A 72 -4.79 9.01 -37.48
C ARG A 72 -4.54 8.78 -35.99
N LYS A 73 -4.57 9.88 -35.23
CA LYS A 73 -4.41 9.88 -33.77
C LYS A 73 -5.49 9.05 -33.07
N ASP A 74 -6.75 9.21 -33.50
CA ASP A 74 -7.88 8.53 -32.86
C ASP A 74 -7.77 7.00 -33.01
N ASP A 75 -7.32 6.51 -34.17
CA ASP A 75 -7.09 5.07 -34.40
C ASP A 75 -5.98 4.53 -33.48
N ALA A 76 -4.91 5.31 -33.27
CA ALA A 76 -3.84 4.93 -32.36
C ALA A 76 -4.29 4.91 -30.88
N ILE A 77 -5.19 5.83 -30.50
CA ILE A 77 -5.79 5.87 -29.16
C ILE A 77 -6.74 4.68 -28.97
N ASP A 78 -7.57 4.36 -29.97
CA ASP A 78 -8.46 3.20 -29.95
C ASP A 78 -7.67 1.88 -29.83
N ASP A 79 -6.51 1.77 -30.51
CA ASP A 79 -5.60 0.62 -30.39
C ASP A 79 -5.05 0.48 -28.96
N ILE A 80 -4.61 1.58 -28.35
CA ILE A 80 -4.15 1.59 -26.95
C ILE A 80 -5.26 1.11 -26.00
N LEU A 81 -6.48 1.61 -26.15
CA LEU A 81 -7.58 1.24 -25.25
C LEU A 81 -8.14 -0.16 -25.50
N GLY A 82 -8.15 -0.62 -26.76
CA GLY A 82 -8.56 -1.99 -27.10
C GLY A 82 -7.74 -3.05 -26.38
N ASN A 83 -6.47 -2.75 -26.04
CA ASN A 83 -5.60 -3.64 -25.29
C ASN A 83 -5.86 -3.65 -23.78
N VAL A 84 -6.41 -2.58 -23.20
CA VAL A 84 -6.80 -2.54 -21.78
C VAL A 84 -8.01 -3.43 -21.50
N ALA A 85 -8.95 -3.49 -22.45
CA ALA A 85 -10.16 -4.31 -22.32
C ALA A 85 -9.93 -5.81 -22.60
N LEU A 86 -8.77 -6.22 -23.12
CA LEU A 86 -8.51 -7.58 -23.59
C LEU A 86 -7.46 -8.36 -22.81
N ASN A 87 -6.85 -7.84 -21.73
CA ASN A 87 -5.81 -8.59 -21.03
C ASN A 87 -5.87 -8.56 -19.48
N PRO A 88 -6.82 -9.29 -18.86
CA PRO A 88 -6.89 -9.46 -17.40
C PRO A 88 -5.87 -10.47 -16.82
N MET A 89 -5.14 -11.20 -17.67
CA MET A 89 -4.13 -12.17 -17.26
C MET A 89 -3.07 -12.29 -18.35
N ASN A 90 -1.86 -11.78 -18.13
CA ASN A 90 -0.70 -12.34 -18.82
C ASN A 90 0.48 -12.59 -17.87
N SER A 91 0.56 -13.84 -17.46
CA SER A 91 1.67 -14.52 -16.81
C SER A 91 2.82 -14.76 -17.80
N ALA A 92 3.46 -13.69 -18.27
CA ALA A 92 4.63 -13.75 -19.14
C ALA A 92 5.64 -12.66 -18.77
N TRP A 93 6.37 -12.86 -17.68
CA TRP A 93 7.56 -12.08 -17.36
C TRP A 93 8.79 -12.99 -17.43
N PRO A 94 9.61 -12.93 -18.49
CA PRO A 94 10.89 -13.61 -18.53
C PRO A 94 11.92 -12.86 -17.68
N GLY A 95 12.70 -13.64 -16.93
CA GLY A 95 13.73 -13.16 -16.01
C GLY A 95 14.72 -12.19 -16.63
N ARG A 96 15.11 -11.19 -15.83
CA ARG A 96 16.20 -10.26 -16.14
C ARG A 96 17.53 -11.03 -16.12
N ARG A 97 18.25 -11.07 -17.24
CA ARG A 97 19.69 -11.44 -17.24
C ARG A 97 20.52 -10.33 -16.58
N PRO A 98 21.60 -10.66 -15.85
CA PRO A 98 22.43 -9.68 -15.17
C PRO A 98 23.37 -8.99 -16.16
N GLY A 99 23.41 -7.66 -16.14
CA GLY A 99 24.46 -6.89 -16.82
C GLY A 99 23.95 -5.61 -17.48
N SER A 100 24.02 -4.51 -16.72
CA SER A 100 24.18 -3.09 -17.09
C SER A 100 23.27 -2.19 -16.24
N ALA A 101 23.91 -1.39 -15.39
CA ALA A 101 23.25 -0.39 -14.55
C ALA A 101 23.24 0.98 -15.25
N PRO A 102 22.12 1.72 -15.23
CA PRO A 102 22.10 3.17 -15.39
C PRO A 102 21.82 3.87 -14.03
N PRO A 103 22.10 5.19 -13.91
CA PRO A 103 22.48 5.83 -12.66
C PRO A 103 21.30 6.13 -11.73
N GLY A 104 21.64 6.37 -10.46
CA GLY A 104 20.74 6.48 -9.32
C GLY A 104 19.63 7.52 -9.46
N GLY A 105 18.41 7.02 -9.32
CA GLY A 105 17.25 7.72 -8.79
C GLY A 105 16.53 6.73 -7.89
N GLU A 106 16.23 7.11 -6.66
CA GLU A 106 15.57 6.25 -5.67
C GLU A 106 14.22 5.75 -6.20
N ARG A 107 14.21 4.53 -6.72
CA ARG A 107 12.98 3.79 -7.02
C ARG A 107 12.39 3.38 -5.67
N GLY A 108 11.18 3.84 -5.36
CA GLY A 108 10.42 3.37 -4.21
C GLY A 108 10.39 1.84 -4.16
N SER A 109 10.46 1.27 -2.96
CA SER A 109 10.55 -0.17 -2.78
C SER A 109 9.36 -0.91 -3.40
N THR A 110 9.65 -1.89 -4.25
CA THR A 110 8.62 -2.79 -4.82
C THR A 110 7.76 -3.45 -3.74
N LEU A 111 8.31 -3.72 -2.55
CA LEU A 111 7.57 -4.32 -1.44
C LEU A 111 6.47 -3.38 -0.90
N VAL A 112 6.82 -2.10 -0.70
CA VAL A 112 5.91 -1.09 -0.18
C VAL A 112 4.79 -0.80 -1.18
N ALA A 113 5.12 -0.71 -2.47
CA ALA A 113 4.12 -0.50 -3.52
C ALA A 113 3.10 -1.66 -3.60
N HIS A 114 3.57 -2.91 -3.54
CA HIS A 114 2.67 -4.07 -3.51
C HIS A 114 1.80 -4.10 -2.25
N ALA A 115 2.37 -3.72 -1.09
CA ALA A 115 1.65 -3.70 0.17
C ALA A 115 0.52 -2.66 0.13
N GLN A 116 0.82 -1.46 -0.36
CA GLN A 116 -0.18 -0.41 -0.57
C GLN A 116 -1.29 -0.86 -1.52
N ALA A 117 -0.93 -1.40 -2.69
CA ALA A 117 -1.91 -1.83 -3.68
C ALA A 117 -2.85 -2.91 -3.12
N LEU A 118 -2.29 -3.91 -2.41
CA LEU A 118 -3.09 -4.93 -1.75
C LEU A 118 -4.02 -4.34 -0.68
N THR A 119 -3.52 -3.44 0.17
CA THR A 119 -4.34 -2.80 1.20
C THR A 119 -5.51 -2.04 0.59
N LEU A 120 -5.27 -1.21 -0.42
CA LEU A 120 -6.31 -0.43 -1.08
C LEU A 120 -7.34 -1.33 -1.79
N GLN A 121 -6.89 -2.43 -2.38
CA GLN A 121 -7.79 -3.41 -3.00
C GLN A 121 -8.67 -4.11 -1.94
N VAL A 122 -8.06 -4.62 -0.86
CA VAL A 122 -8.76 -5.40 0.18
C VAL A 122 -9.70 -4.51 1.00
N LEU A 123 -9.31 -3.26 1.28
CA LEU A 123 -10.08 -2.31 2.07
C LEU A 123 -10.93 -1.36 1.20
N ALA A 124 -11.16 -1.67 -0.07
CA ALA A 124 -11.93 -0.81 -0.98
C ALA A 124 -13.36 -0.50 -0.47
N ARG A 125 -13.93 -1.39 0.35
CA ARG A 125 -15.25 -1.23 0.99
C ARG A 125 -15.20 -0.62 2.39
N GLU A 126 -14.00 -0.32 2.90
CA GLU A 126 -13.74 0.17 4.25
C GLU A 126 -12.87 1.45 4.18
N PRO A 127 -13.37 2.55 3.59
CA PRO A 127 -12.55 3.72 3.25
C PRO A 127 -11.84 4.34 4.46
N ALA A 128 -12.50 4.41 5.63
CA ALA A 128 -11.87 4.87 6.85
C ALA A 128 -10.67 3.99 7.27
N ARG A 129 -10.75 2.67 7.06
CA ARG A 129 -9.62 1.77 7.34
C ARG A 129 -8.49 1.91 6.33
N ALA A 130 -8.82 2.17 5.07
CA ALA A 130 -7.81 2.50 4.06
C ALA A 130 -7.07 3.80 4.42
N ASP A 131 -7.81 4.84 4.84
CA ASP A 131 -7.25 6.12 5.31
C ASP A 131 -6.38 5.93 6.56
N HIS A 132 -6.85 5.15 7.53
CA HIS A 132 -6.07 4.77 8.71
C HIS A 132 -4.76 4.10 8.30
N SER A 133 -4.81 3.06 7.45
CA SER A 133 -3.63 2.32 7.00
C SER A 133 -2.64 3.22 6.26
N ALA A 134 -3.13 4.15 5.44
CA ALA A 134 -2.30 5.16 4.77
C ALA A 134 -1.60 6.10 5.77
N GLY A 135 -2.34 6.57 6.78
CA GLY A 135 -1.77 7.39 7.85
C GLY A 135 -0.71 6.65 8.67
N VAL A 136 -0.94 5.36 8.98
CA VAL A 136 0.02 4.51 9.70
C VAL A 136 1.27 4.30 8.84
N ALA A 137 1.12 4.06 7.53
CA ALA A 137 2.26 3.94 6.62
C ALA A 137 3.07 5.24 6.50
N ALA A 138 2.42 6.40 6.42
CA ALA A 138 3.08 7.70 6.42
C ALA A 138 3.83 7.94 7.74
N ARG A 139 3.24 7.58 8.88
CA ARG A 139 3.88 7.67 10.19
C ARG A 139 5.07 6.70 10.29
N ALA A 140 4.91 5.47 9.82
CA ALA A 140 5.96 4.46 9.79
C ALA A 140 7.15 4.90 8.93
N LEU A 141 6.89 5.55 7.79
CA LEU A 141 7.94 6.15 6.94
C LEU A 141 8.75 7.19 7.72
N ALA A 142 8.08 8.07 8.49
CA ALA A 142 8.75 9.05 9.35
C ALA A 142 9.55 8.41 10.49
N LEU A 143 9.20 7.19 10.92
CA LEU A 143 9.90 6.43 11.96
C LEU A 143 11.03 5.55 11.43
N THR A 144 11.26 5.50 10.11
CA THR A 144 12.36 4.71 9.50
C THR A 144 13.77 5.01 10.02
N PRO A 145 14.11 6.21 10.56
CA PRO A 145 15.40 6.44 11.21
C PRO A 145 15.60 5.60 12.49
N THR A 146 14.53 5.11 13.11
CA THR A 146 14.58 4.31 14.36
C THR A 146 14.78 2.82 14.12
N VAL A 147 14.83 2.37 12.87
CA VAL A 147 14.97 0.95 12.51
C VAL A 147 16.19 0.72 11.60
N PRO A 148 16.76 -0.50 11.56
CA PRO A 148 17.84 -0.84 10.63
C PRO A 148 17.46 -0.52 9.18
N ALA A 149 18.42 -0.02 8.39
CA ALA A 149 18.17 0.37 7.00
C ALA A 149 17.56 -0.74 6.14
N THR A 150 17.94 -1.99 6.39
CA THR A 150 17.45 -3.20 5.71
C THR A 150 15.99 -3.54 6.03
N GLU A 151 15.42 -3.00 7.11
CA GLU A 151 14.06 -3.29 7.58
C GLU A 151 13.08 -2.12 7.34
N ARG A 152 13.53 -1.01 6.76
CA ARG A 152 12.68 0.18 6.55
C ARG A 152 11.48 -0.11 5.65
N ASP A 153 11.70 -0.83 4.56
CA ASP A 153 10.62 -1.22 3.66
C ASP A 153 9.67 -2.21 4.31
N THR A 154 10.19 -3.15 5.11
CA THR A 154 9.39 -4.10 5.90
C THR A 154 8.48 -3.35 6.88
N LEU A 155 8.99 -2.33 7.57
CA LEU A 155 8.21 -1.48 8.47
C LEU A 155 7.04 -0.80 7.74
N VAL A 156 7.32 -0.13 6.61
CA VAL A 156 6.28 0.62 5.88
C VAL A 156 5.27 -0.33 5.22
N ALA A 157 5.72 -1.47 4.69
CA ALA A 157 4.83 -2.49 4.14
C ALA A 157 3.94 -3.11 5.23
N ALA A 158 4.49 -3.44 6.40
CA ALA A 158 3.70 -3.93 7.53
C ALA A 158 2.66 -2.89 7.98
N ALA A 159 3.02 -1.61 7.98
CA ALA A 159 2.12 -0.52 8.32
C ALA A 159 0.92 -0.42 7.36
N TRP A 160 1.13 -0.59 6.05
CA TRP A 160 0.03 -0.71 5.09
C TRP A 160 -0.84 -1.93 5.36
N LEU A 161 -0.24 -3.07 5.69
CA LEU A 161 -0.93 -4.37 5.73
C LEU A 161 -1.58 -4.70 7.08
N HIS A 162 -1.24 -4.01 8.17
CA HIS A 162 -1.58 -4.45 9.53
C HIS A 162 -3.08 -4.67 9.78
N ASP A 163 -3.94 -3.87 9.13
CA ASP A 163 -5.38 -3.86 9.35
C ASP A 163 -6.18 -4.52 8.21
N ILE A 164 -5.54 -5.17 7.23
CA ILE A 164 -6.26 -5.79 6.09
C ILE A 164 -7.24 -6.89 6.54
N GLY A 165 -6.95 -7.55 7.67
CA GLY A 165 -7.81 -8.59 8.23
C GLY A 165 -9.17 -8.10 8.73
N TYR A 166 -9.43 -6.79 8.72
CA TYR A 166 -10.78 -6.26 8.95
C TYR A 166 -11.75 -6.54 7.80
N ALA A 167 -11.23 -6.70 6.58
CA ALA A 167 -12.06 -6.97 5.41
C ALA A 167 -12.90 -8.24 5.61
N ALA A 168 -14.19 -8.13 5.31
CA ALA A 168 -15.15 -9.20 5.57
C ALA A 168 -14.80 -10.50 4.83
N GLU A 169 -14.19 -10.38 3.65
CA GLU A 169 -13.74 -11.46 2.78
C GLU A 169 -12.54 -12.24 3.35
N LEU A 170 -11.77 -11.64 4.26
CA LEU A 170 -10.59 -12.24 4.87
C LEU A 170 -10.90 -12.88 6.24
N ARG A 171 -12.10 -12.65 6.78
CA ARG A 171 -12.49 -13.08 8.12
C ARG A 171 -12.49 -14.60 8.25
N GLN A 172 -11.72 -15.12 9.20
CA GLN A 172 -11.65 -16.55 9.52
C GLN A 172 -11.87 -16.81 11.01
N SER A 173 -11.11 -16.12 11.86
CA SER A 173 -11.18 -16.19 13.31
C SER A 173 -12.04 -15.08 13.93
N GLY A 174 -12.30 -13.99 13.16
CA GLY A 174 -12.91 -12.78 13.69
C GLY A 174 -11.92 -11.86 14.41
N PHE A 175 -10.63 -12.21 14.42
CA PHE A 175 -9.56 -11.42 14.99
C PHE A 175 -8.63 -10.93 13.87
N HIS A 176 -8.76 -9.65 13.51
CA HIS A 176 -8.13 -9.08 12.32
C HIS A 176 -6.60 -9.27 12.21
N PRO A 177 -5.79 -9.30 13.30
CA PRO A 177 -4.35 -9.54 13.15
C PRO A 177 -4.07 -10.96 12.64
N LEU A 178 -4.81 -11.95 13.15
CA LEU A 178 -4.72 -13.34 12.68
C LEU A 178 -5.21 -13.46 11.24
N ASP A 179 -6.40 -12.94 10.97
CA ASP A 179 -7.06 -13.08 9.66
C ASP A 179 -6.20 -12.46 8.54
N GLY A 180 -5.63 -11.28 8.79
CA GLY A 180 -4.67 -10.65 7.88
C GLY A 180 -3.39 -11.46 7.70
N ALA A 181 -2.78 -11.93 8.79
CA ALA A 181 -1.54 -12.71 8.73
C ALA A 181 -1.71 -14.07 8.02
N HIS A 182 -2.85 -14.74 8.23
CA HIS A 182 -3.20 -15.97 7.52
C HIS A 182 -3.36 -15.73 6.02
N TYR A 183 -4.06 -14.65 5.64
CA TYR A 183 -4.21 -14.26 4.25
C TYR A 183 -2.84 -14.02 3.59
N LEU A 184 -1.98 -13.21 4.21
CA LEU A 184 -0.65 -12.89 3.68
C LEU A 184 0.21 -14.16 3.50
N ARG A 185 0.23 -15.03 4.51
CA ARG A 185 0.96 -16.30 4.45
C ARG A 185 0.47 -17.20 3.32
N ALA A 186 -0.84 -17.29 3.11
CA ALA A 186 -1.43 -18.08 2.02
C ALA A 186 -1.09 -17.52 0.62
N HIS A 187 -0.81 -16.22 0.51
CA HIS A 187 -0.47 -15.54 -0.74
C HIS A 187 1.04 -15.34 -0.93
N GLY A 188 1.87 -16.04 -0.15
CA GLY A 188 3.33 -16.08 -0.36
C GLY A 188 4.07 -14.83 0.09
N TRP A 189 3.48 -13.99 0.95
CA TRP A 189 4.18 -12.86 1.53
C TRP A 189 5.32 -13.30 2.46
N PRO A 190 6.39 -12.49 2.62
CA PRO A 190 7.48 -12.78 3.53
C PRO A 190 6.99 -13.12 4.94
N ALA A 191 7.54 -14.17 5.55
CA ALA A 191 7.18 -14.61 6.90
C ALA A 191 7.28 -13.47 7.93
N ARG A 192 8.32 -12.64 7.83
CA ARG A 192 8.53 -11.47 8.69
C ARG A 192 7.36 -10.48 8.65
N LEU A 193 6.75 -10.25 7.48
CA LEU A 193 5.57 -9.38 7.37
C LEU A 193 4.33 -10.04 7.98
N CYS A 194 4.15 -11.33 7.76
CA CYS A 194 3.04 -12.08 8.37
C CYS A 194 3.13 -12.03 9.90
N ASP A 195 4.34 -12.20 10.45
CA ASP A 195 4.64 -12.12 11.88
C ASP A 195 4.33 -10.72 12.45
N LEU A 196 4.78 -9.67 11.78
CA LEU A 196 4.50 -8.29 12.19
C LEU A 196 3.00 -7.97 12.15
N VAL A 197 2.29 -8.41 11.11
CA VAL A 197 0.83 -8.24 11.01
C VAL A 197 0.09 -9.05 12.06
N ALA A 198 0.52 -10.28 12.36
CA ALA A 198 -0.12 -11.09 13.41
C ALA A 198 0.01 -10.44 14.79
N HIS A 199 1.17 -9.87 15.10
CA HIS A 199 1.50 -9.38 16.44
C HIS A 199 1.36 -7.85 16.61
N HIS A 200 0.91 -7.14 15.60
CA HIS A 200 0.89 -5.67 15.61
C HIS A 200 0.14 -5.13 16.84
N SER A 201 0.63 -4.01 17.35
CA SER A 201 -0.04 -3.23 18.41
C SER A 201 -0.43 -4.04 19.65
N GLY A 202 0.37 -5.03 20.00
CA GLY A 202 0.16 -5.88 21.18
C GLY A 202 -1.00 -6.85 21.01
N ALA A 203 -1.30 -7.30 19.78
CA ALA A 203 -2.36 -8.27 19.47
C ALA A 203 -2.34 -9.50 20.38
N ARG A 204 -1.16 -9.97 20.81
CA ARG A 204 -1.01 -11.08 21.76
C ARG A 204 -1.73 -10.89 23.10
N PHE A 205 -1.89 -9.66 23.60
CA PHE A 205 -2.66 -9.42 24.82
C PHE A 205 -4.16 -9.56 24.57
N VAL A 206 -4.64 -9.13 23.40
CA VAL A 206 -6.04 -9.30 23.01
C VAL A 206 -6.33 -10.78 22.74
N ALA A 207 -5.43 -11.48 22.05
CA ALA A 207 -5.54 -12.91 21.80
C ALA A 207 -5.61 -13.74 23.08
N ALA A 208 -4.87 -13.34 24.13
CA ALA A 208 -4.94 -14.01 25.43
C ALA A 208 -6.33 -13.89 26.08
N VAL A 209 -6.99 -12.73 25.99
CA VAL A 209 -8.32 -12.54 26.58
C VAL A 209 -9.44 -13.11 25.71
N THR A 210 -9.20 -13.32 24.41
CA THR A 210 -10.18 -13.93 23.47
C THR A 210 -9.98 -15.43 23.26
N GLY A 211 -8.99 -16.05 23.91
CA GLY A 211 -8.71 -17.49 23.75
C GLY A 211 -8.07 -17.85 22.40
N LEU A 212 -7.49 -16.88 21.69
CA LEU A 212 -6.84 -17.06 20.38
C LEU A 212 -5.31 -17.16 20.47
N GLY A 213 -4.75 -17.23 21.68
CA GLY A 213 -3.30 -17.34 21.91
C GLY A 213 -2.65 -18.50 21.14
N ASP A 214 -3.25 -19.69 21.16
CA ASP A 214 -2.72 -20.89 20.50
C ASP A 214 -2.70 -20.77 18.96
N GLN A 215 -3.59 -19.98 18.38
CA GLN A 215 -3.56 -19.68 16.95
C GLN A 215 -2.45 -18.66 16.64
N LEU A 216 -2.29 -17.67 17.52
CA LEU A 216 -1.31 -16.61 17.35
C LEU A 216 0.14 -17.08 17.44
N ILE A 217 0.44 -18.09 18.27
CA ILE A 217 1.81 -18.65 18.39
C ILE A 217 2.32 -19.31 17.10
N GLN A 218 1.47 -19.54 16.11
CA GLN A 218 1.88 -20.02 14.79
C GLN A 218 2.66 -18.98 13.98
N PHE A 219 2.65 -17.72 14.42
CA PHE A 219 3.41 -16.62 13.86
C PHE A 219 4.52 -16.22 14.83
N GLY A 220 5.72 -16.00 14.31
CA GLY A 220 6.88 -15.62 15.11
C GLY A 220 6.67 -14.28 15.81
N PHE A 221 7.06 -14.17 17.07
CA PHE A 221 7.07 -12.90 17.81
C PHE A 221 8.48 -12.53 18.18
N VAL A 222 8.89 -11.32 17.79
CA VAL A 222 10.14 -10.69 18.22
C VAL A 222 9.81 -9.27 18.62
N GLU A 223 10.20 -8.87 19.83
CA GLU A 223 10.12 -7.49 20.29
C GLU A 223 11.43 -6.78 19.91
N ASP A 224 11.38 -5.97 18.85
CA ASP A 224 12.52 -5.27 18.27
C ASP A 224 12.15 -3.86 17.76
N ALA A 225 13.11 -3.18 17.13
CA ALA A 225 12.93 -1.83 16.62
C ALA A 225 11.78 -1.71 15.61
N VAL A 226 11.53 -2.75 14.80
CA VAL A 226 10.49 -2.73 13.76
C VAL A 226 9.12 -2.92 14.40
N SER A 227 8.97 -3.88 15.33
CA SER A 227 7.71 -4.07 16.06
C SER A 227 7.36 -2.85 16.91
N ASP A 228 8.36 -2.17 17.48
CA ASP A 228 8.19 -0.93 18.23
C ASP A 228 7.71 0.21 17.34
N ALA A 229 8.39 0.43 16.21
CA ALA A 229 8.03 1.49 15.27
C ALA A 229 6.65 1.26 14.65
N LEU A 230 6.29 0.02 14.31
CA LEU A 230 4.95 -0.33 13.83
C LEU A 230 3.88 -0.07 14.91
N THR A 231 4.15 -0.48 16.15
CA THR A 231 3.25 -0.24 17.29
C THR A 231 3.06 1.25 17.52
N ALA A 232 4.15 2.03 17.53
CA ALA A 232 4.09 3.47 17.70
C ALA A 232 3.36 4.16 16.55
N ALA A 233 3.55 3.70 15.30
CA ALA A 233 2.84 4.24 14.14
C ALA A 233 1.31 4.06 14.27
N ASP A 234 0.79 2.84 14.47
CA ASP A 234 -0.66 2.63 14.64
C ASP A 234 -1.19 3.36 15.89
N GLN A 235 -0.48 3.29 17.02
CA GLN A 235 -0.95 3.95 18.24
C GLN A 235 -0.78 5.47 18.26
N THR A 236 -0.25 6.08 17.18
CA THR A 236 -0.21 7.55 17.01
C THR A 236 -0.95 8.03 15.76
N THR A 237 -1.78 7.16 15.17
CA THR A 237 -2.62 7.48 14.01
C THR A 237 -4.08 7.17 14.31
N GLY A 238 -4.96 8.14 14.07
CA GLY A 238 -6.40 8.00 14.24
C GLY A 238 -7.11 7.29 13.09
N PRO A 239 -8.44 7.05 13.21
CA PRO A 239 -9.22 6.29 12.23
C PRO A 239 -9.32 6.92 10.85
N HIS A 240 -8.95 8.19 10.66
CA HIS A 240 -8.94 8.87 9.37
C HIS A 240 -7.50 9.23 8.92
N GLY A 241 -6.50 8.58 9.53
CA GLY A 241 -5.09 8.80 9.20
C GLY A 241 -4.47 10.02 9.90
N GLU A 242 -5.22 10.73 10.74
CA GLU A 242 -4.75 11.91 11.45
C GLU A 242 -3.73 11.57 12.55
N ALA A 243 -2.76 12.46 12.78
CA ALA A 243 -1.78 12.28 13.85
C ALA A 243 -2.39 12.53 15.23
N LEU A 244 -2.19 11.60 16.16
CA LEU A 244 -2.64 11.69 17.54
C LEU A 244 -1.49 11.38 18.50
N SER A 245 -1.53 11.93 19.71
CA SER A 245 -0.70 11.40 20.79
C SER A 245 -1.18 10.01 21.21
N LEU A 246 -0.28 9.21 21.81
CA LEU A 246 -0.62 7.89 22.33
C LEU A 246 -1.82 7.95 23.30
N ASP A 247 -1.84 8.96 24.18
CA ASP A 247 -2.93 9.14 25.14
C ASP A 247 -4.25 9.52 24.48
N GLN A 248 -4.21 10.36 23.43
CA GLN A 248 -5.39 10.67 22.63
C GLN A 248 -5.91 9.41 21.96
N ARG A 249 -5.04 8.61 21.35
CA ARG A 249 -5.41 7.37 20.67
C ARG A 249 -6.00 6.32 21.61
N LEU A 250 -5.44 6.18 22.82
CA LEU A 250 -5.96 5.25 23.83
C LEU A 250 -7.36 5.65 24.32
N ARG A 251 -7.59 6.94 24.62
CA ARG A 251 -8.93 7.44 24.99
C ARG A 251 -9.92 7.22 23.86
N GLU A 252 -9.53 7.58 22.65
CA GLU A 252 -10.37 7.47 21.46
C GLU A 252 -10.76 6.00 21.15
N LYS A 253 -9.83 5.04 21.29
CA LYS A 253 -10.16 3.60 21.16
C LYS A 253 -11.13 3.14 22.26
N ASN A 254 -10.95 3.61 23.49
CA ASN A 254 -11.83 3.25 24.61
C ASN A 254 -13.25 3.81 24.43
N ASP A 255 -13.37 5.06 24.01
CA ASP A 255 -14.67 5.72 23.78
C ASP A 255 -15.44 5.07 22.63
N ARG A 256 -14.74 4.66 21.57
CA ARG A 256 -15.34 4.03 20.39
C ARG A 256 -15.76 2.57 20.59
N HIS A 257 -15.00 1.78 21.36
CA HIS A 257 -15.26 0.34 21.52
C HIS A 257 -15.93 -0.03 22.84
N GLY A 258 -15.92 0.87 23.83
CA GLY A 258 -16.47 0.62 25.16
C GLY A 258 -15.55 -0.22 26.06
N SER A 259 -15.87 -0.17 27.36
CA SER A 259 -15.12 -0.84 28.43
C SER A 259 -15.15 -2.37 28.37
N ASP A 260 -16.15 -2.93 27.70
CA ASP A 260 -16.37 -4.38 27.65
C ASP A 260 -15.74 -5.01 26.39
N SER A 261 -15.04 -4.21 25.58
CA SER A 261 -14.34 -4.71 24.40
C SER A 261 -13.15 -5.59 24.78
N PRO A 262 -12.76 -6.58 23.95
CA PRO A 262 -11.56 -7.37 24.19
C PRO A 262 -10.29 -6.52 24.37
N THR A 263 -10.19 -5.41 23.62
CA THR A 263 -9.11 -4.44 23.74
C THR A 263 -9.08 -3.79 25.13
N ALA A 264 -10.24 -3.45 25.68
CA ALA A 264 -10.36 -2.87 27.02
C ALA A 264 -10.02 -3.89 28.11
N HIS A 265 -10.45 -5.14 27.99
CA HIS A 265 -10.06 -6.22 28.91
C HIS A 265 -8.55 -6.48 28.91
N ALA A 266 -7.89 -6.26 27.77
CA ALA A 266 -6.44 -6.39 27.65
C ALA A 266 -5.66 -5.15 28.17
N HIS A 267 -6.32 -4.04 28.52
CA HIS A 267 -5.63 -2.77 28.78
C HIS A 267 -4.56 -2.83 29.87
N SER A 268 -4.81 -3.54 30.97
CA SER A 268 -3.89 -3.61 32.11
C SER A 268 -2.50 -4.13 31.73
N GLN A 269 -2.42 -5.00 30.71
CA GLN A 269 -1.16 -5.53 30.20
C GLN A 269 -0.72 -4.86 28.89
N ARG A 270 -1.67 -4.55 28.01
CA ARG A 270 -1.41 -3.97 26.69
C ARG A 270 -0.91 -2.54 26.78
N VAL A 271 -1.52 -1.67 27.59
CA VAL A 271 -1.15 -0.24 27.66
C VAL A 271 0.30 -0.02 28.12
N PRO A 272 0.81 -0.70 29.17
CA PRO A 272 2.23 -0.61 29.54
C PRO A 272 3.17 -0.97 28.38
N TYR A 273 2.85 -2.02 27.62
CA TYR A 273 3.62 -2.40 26.44
C TYR A 273 3.60 -1.32 25.35
N LEU A 274 2.42 -0.75 25.03
CA LEU A 274 2.31 0.32 24.03
C LEU A 274 3.15 1.55 24.41
N ARG A 275 3.14 1.92 25.69
CA ARG A 275 3.97 3.03 26.21
C ARG A 275 5.45 2.71 26.15
N ALA A 276 5.85 1.49 26.51
CA ALA A 276 7.25 1.07 26.43
C ALA A 276 7.76 1.08 24.99
N ALA A 277 6.98 0.59 24.03
CA ALA A 277 7.31 0.64 22.60
C ALA A 277 7.48 2.08 22.11
N ALA A 278 6.54 2.98 22.46
CA ALA A 278 6.64 4.40 22.12
C ALA A 278 7.89 5.05 22.72
N GLY A 279 8.18 4.82 24.00
CA GLY A 279 9.38 5.35 24.66
C GLY A 279 10.68 4.86 24.02
N ARG A 280 10.77 3.59 23.62
CA ARG A 280 11.93 3.08 22.87
C ARG A 280 12.10 3.73 21.49
N VAL A 281 11.00 4.09 20.82
CA VAL A 281 11.04 4.85 19.55
C VAL A 281 11.51 6.28 19.79
N GLU A 282 11.00 6.96 20.81
CA GLU A 282 11.40 8.32 21.20
C GLU A 282 12.88 8.39 21.59
N HIS A 283 13.36 7.42 22.37
CA HIS A 283 14.78 7.28 22.71
C HIS A 283 15.66 7.17 21.46
N ARG A 284 15.28 6.32 20.50
CA ARG A 284 16.01 6.15 19.22
C ARG A 284 15.96 7.39 18.32
N LEU A 285 14.99 8.29 18.52
CA LEU A 285 14.93 9.59 17.85
C LEU A 285 15.72 10.69 18.57
N GLY A 286 16.19 10.46 19.80
CA GLY A 286 16.87 11.46 20.62
C GLY A 286 15.93 12.54 21.15
N LEU A 287 14.68 12.18 21.47
CA LEU A 287 13.64 13.10 21.95
C LEU A 287 13.46 13.08 23.48
N GLU A 288 14.42 12.50 24.22
CA GLU A 288 14.45 12.44 25.69
C GLU A 288 15.06 13.69 26.34
#